data_AF-A0A166M1I4-F1
#
_entry.id   AF-A0A166M1I4-F1
#
_cell.length_a   1.000
_cell.length_b   1.000
_cell.length_c   1.000
_cell.angle_alpha   90.00
_cell.angle_beta   90.00
_cell.angle_gamma   90.00
#
_symmetry.space_group_name_H-M   'P 1'
#
loop_
_entity.id
_entity.type
_entity.pdbx_description
1 polymer ?
#
loop_
_entity_poly.entity_id
_entity_poly.type
_entity_poly.pdbx_seq_one_letter_code
_entity_poly.pdbx_strand_id
1 'polypeptide(L)'
;MVAKTITLLGFAAAAVARGVAISGGDFGCEIDGSCPLGKVQLPLTSLGGGDGEGQMNHFVQNDKLNMFRLPIGWQFLVNNQAGGQLSSNNFGRYDQVMQKCLATGAYCMIDIHNFARWNGGIIGQGGPTDDQFVSLWTQLAQKYKDNEKVVFELMNEPHDLDIKIWAATCQKVVTAIRQAGAASQMILLPGTNFNSAEFLVSSGSAEALAAITNPDGTTDNLIIDVHKYLDEDNSGTHKPCTTDNVESFRTVAEFLRSKGRKGLVSETGASSDASCFTSFCAQNAFINQNSDVFIGLVGWAAGSFDTNYVLSLTPKKSGNSYTDNDLMKQCVLDTWANTEQNVSTPATTKSQPIASVAPTKIPSTAPISPPTSAPTAAPITSSTSEEEGIAPPTTVLSMPSTLLVDPATPTPPAPTGSRRNGTTTTNLPTVPTAAGSRVEMGGTLIGLGFLCAMLL
;
A
#
# COMPACT_ATOMS: atom_id res chain seq x y z
N MET A 1 8.02 19.95 42.52
CA MET A 1 8.30 18.83 41.59
C MET A 1 7.07 17.92 41.61
N VAL A 2 6.22 18.03 40.60
CA VAL A 2 5.13 17.07 40.40
C VAL A 2 5.73 15.94 39.58
N ALA A 3 5.96 14.79 40.21
CA ALA A 3 6.38 13.60 39.50
C ALA A 3 5.25 13.23 38.53
N LYS A 4 5.46 13.47 37.24
CA LYS A 4 4.61 12.91 36.19
C LYS A 4 4.86 11.41 36.19
N THR A 5 3.92 10.68 36.76
CA THR A 5 3.77 9.24 36.56
C THR A 5 3.66 9.02 35.05
N ILE A 6 4.71 8.49 34.43
CA ILE A 6 4.64 7.96 33.06
C ILE A 6 3.81 6.68 33.19
N THR A 7 2.50 6.82 32.99
CA THR A 7 1.65 5.67 32.71
C THR A 7 2.09 5.16 31.35
N LEU A 8 2.88 4.09 31.35
CA LEU A 8 3.12 3.27 30.17
C LEU A 8 1.76 2.66 29.82
N LEU A 9 0.96 3.37 29.01
CA LEU A 9 -0.22 2.82 28.39
C LEU A 9 0.26 1.63 27.56
N GLY A 10 -0.06 0.42 28.04
CA GLY A 10 0.19 -0.80 27.30
C GLY A 10 -0.40 -0.64 25.91
N PHE A 11 0.41 -0.92 24.88
CA PHE A 11 -0.07 -1.09 23.52
C PHE A 11 -1.20 -2.12 23.59
N ALA A 12 -2.44 -1.66 23.43
CA ALA A 12 -3.50 -2.55 22.99
C ALA A 12 -2.97 -3.17 21.69
N ALA A 13 -2.89 -4.50 21.63
CA ALA A 13 -2.52 -5.19 20.40
C ALA A 13 -3.42 -4.63 19.30
N ALA A 14 -2.84 -3.89 18.36
CA ALA A 14 -3.57 -3.38 17.22
C ALA A 14 -4.18 -4.61 16.54
N ALA A 15 -5.50 -4.59 16.31
CA ALA A 15 -6.16 -5.67 15.60
C ALA A 15 -5.44 -5.87 14.26
N VAL A 16 -4.96 -7.10 14.01
CA VAL A 16 -4.28 -7.43 12.76
C VAL A 16 -5.21 -7.10 11.59
N ALA A 17 -4.75 -6.28 10.66
CA ALA A 17 -5.45 -5.94 9.45
C ALA A 17 -5.55 -7.18 8.56
N ARG A 18 -6.78 -7.53 8.22
CA ARG A 18 -7.13 -8.67 7.37
C ARG A 18 -7.99 -8.10 6.27
N GLY A 19 -7.41 -8.01 5.08
CA GLY A 19 -8.11 -7.34 4.01
C GLY A 19 -8.04 -8.01 2.66
N VAL A 20 -8.85 -7.47 1.78
CA VAL A 20 -8.90 -7.80 0.36
C VAL A 20 -9.05 -6.48 -0.40
N ALA A 21 -8.38 -6.36 -1.55
CA ALA A 21 -8.58 -5.25 -2.47
C ALA A 21 -9.94 -5.39 -3.19
N ILE A 22 -10.73 -4.31 -3.20
CA ILE A 22 -11.99 -4.23 -3.93
C ILE A 22 -11.76 -3.31 -5.14
N SER A 23 -11.17 -3.88 -6.19
CA SER A 23 -10.67 -3.16 -7.36
C SER A 23 -11.78 -2.80 -8.35
N GLY A 24 -11.43 -1.95 -9.32
CA GLY A 24 -12.30 -1.45 -10.37
C GLY A 24 -12.13 0.05 -10.62
N GLY A 25 -11.71 0.80 -9.59
CA GLY A 25 -11.35 2.22 -9.72
C GLY A 25 -10.04 2.46 -10.48
N ASP A 26 -9.17 1.47 -10.44
CA ASP A 26 -7.85 1.36 -11.05
C ASP A 26 -7.88 0.77 -12.47
N PHE A 27 -9.01 0.22 -12.92
CA PHE A 27 -9.06 -0.46 -14.22
C PHE A 27 -8.62 0.45 -15.37
N GLY A 28 -7.62 -0.03 -16.12
CA GLY A 28 -6.98 0.68 -17.22
C GLY A 28 -5.79 1.56 -16.80
N CYS A 29 -5.51 1.71 -15.50
CA CYS A 29 -4.26 2.29 -15.06
C CYS A 29 -3.08 1.39 -15.47
N GLU A 30 -2.07 2.00 -16.07
CA GLU A 30 -0.85 1.33 -16.50
C GLU A 30 0.32 1.76 -15.61
N ILE A 31 1.39 0.96 -15.58
CA ILE A 31 2.57 1.20 -14.73
C ILE A 31 3.27 2.54 -15.02
N ASP A 32 3.05 3.14 -16.20
CA ASP A 32 3.56 4.48 -16.48
C ASP A 32 2.76 5.60 -15.79
N GLY A 33 1.74 5.26 -15.01
CA GLY A 33 0.86 6.19 -14.32
C GLY A 33 -0.18 6.85 -15.24
N SER A 34 -0.44 6.30 -16.43
CA SER A 34 -1.58 6.68 -17.26
C SER A 34 -2.84 5.95 -16.82
N CYS A 35 -3.92 6.69 -16.54
CA CYS A 35 -5.21 6.13 -16.12
C CYS A 35 -6.35 6.73 -16.97
N PRO A 36 -6.77 6.06 -18.07
CA PRO A 36 -7.85 6.53 -18.92
C PRO A 36 -9.21 6.41 -18.24
N LEU A 37 -9.91 7.53 -18.08
CA LEU A 37 -11.17 7.62 -17.34
C LEU A 37 -12.26 6.66 -17.82
N GLY A 38 -12.28 6.33 -19.11
CA GLY A 38 -13.29 5.46 -19.72
C GLY A 38 -13.14 3.97 -19.41
N LYS A 39 -12.10 3.57 -18.67
CA LYS A 39 -11.86 2.19 -18.25
C LYS A 39 -12.28 1.90 -16.82
N VAL A 40 -12.52 2.94 -16.02
CA VAL A 40 -12.92 2.83 -14.63
C VAL A 40 -14.27 2.15 -14.48
N GLN A 41 -14.30 1.10 -13.67
CA GLN A 41 -15.48 0.32 -13.33
C GLN A 41 -15.59 0.19 -11.80
N LEU A 42 -15.99 1.28 -11.14
CA LEU A 42 -16.14 1.31 -9.67
C LEU A 42 -17.01 0.15 -9.16
N PRO A 43 -16.60 -0.56 -8.09
CA PRO A 43 -17.20 -1.83 -7.66
C PRO A 43 -18.51 -1.64 -6.90
N LEU A 44 -19.47 -0.99 -7.54
CA LEU A 44 -20.87 -0.91 -7.11
C LEU A 44 -21.76 -1.23 -8.30
N THR A 45 -22.74 -2.12 -8.11
CA THR A 45 -23.74 -2.46 -9.12
C THR A 45 -24.51 -1.23 -9.59
N SER A 46 -24.80 -0.28 -8.69
CA SER A 46 -25.45 1.00 -9.00
C SER A 46 -24.61 1.93 -9.90
N LEU A 47 -23.29 1.69 -9.98
CA LEU A 47 -22.36 2.45 -10.82
C LEU A 47 -21.90 1.67 -12.06
N GLY A 48 -22.46 0.48 -12.30
CA GLY A 48 -22.14 -0.39 -13.44
C GLY A 48 -20.95 -1.33 -13.22
N GLY A 49 -20.43 -1.44 -12.00
CA GLY A 49 -19.36 -2.37 -11.65
C GLY A 49 -19.81 -3.62 -10.89
N GLY A 50 -18.84 -4.32 -10.31
CA GLY A 50 -19.07 -5.49 -9.47
C GLY A 50 -19.90 -5.17 -8.22
N ASP A 51 -20.42 -6.20 -7.56
CA ASP A 51 -21.17 -6.05 -6.29
C ASP A 51 -20.22 -5.92 -5.09
N GLY A 52 -19.37 -4.89 -5.09
CA GLY A 52 -18.40 -4.66 -4.02
C GLY A 52 -19.05 -4.43 -2.66
N GLU A 53 -20.24 -3.80 -2.60
CA GLU A 53 -21.00 -3.67 -1.34
C GLU A 53 -21.38 -5.06 -0.79
N GLY A 54 -21.93 -5.94 -1.61
CA GLY A 54 -22.26 -7.30 -1.19
C GLY A 54 -21.02 -8.11 -0.79
N GLN A 55 -19.94 -8.00 -1.55
CA GLN A 55 -18.66 -8.66 -1.26
C GLN A 55 -18.06 -8.19 0.07
N MET A 56 -17.96 -6.87 0.30
CA MET A 56 -17.43 -6.34 1.57
C MET A 56 -18.27 -6.76 2.77
N ASN A 57 -19.60 -6.77 2.64
CA ASN A 57 -20.48 -7.27 3.70
C ASN A 57 -20.27 -8.76 3.99
N HIS A 58 -20.14 -9.60 2.95
CA HIS A 58 -19.80 -11.02 3.10
C HIS A 58 -18.46 -11.18 3.82
N PHE A 59 -17.40 -10.53 3.34
CA PHE A 59 -16.06 -10.63 3.93
C PHE A 59 -16.02 -10.21 5.41
N VAL A 60 -16.79 -9.19 5.82
CA VAL A 60 -16.86 -8.81 7.25
C VAL A 60 -17.71 -9.79 8.05
N GLN A 61 -18.91 -10.12 7.58
CA GLN A 61 -19.90 -10.86 8.37
C GLN A 61 -19.57 -12.35 8.46
N ASN A 62 -19.11 -12.94 7.35
CA ASN A 62 -18.81 -14.36 7.23
C ASN A 62 -17.34 -14.65 7.53
N ASP A 63 -16.42 -13.84 6.99
CA ASP A 63 -14.99 -14.17 7.00
C ASP A 63 -14.16 -13.38 8.03
N LYS A 64 -14.79 -12.42 8.72
CA LYS A 64 -14.15 -11.59 9.77
C LYS A 64 -12.96 -10.75 9.25
N LEU A 65 -12.98 -10.40 7.96
CA LEU A 65 -12.10 -9.37 7.43
C LEU A 65 -12.47 -8.01 8.04
N ASN A 66 -11.50 -7.11 8.11
CA ASN A 66 -11.65 -5.82 8.78
C ASN A 66 -10.97 -4.67 8.04
N MET A 67 -10.48 -4.89 6.82
CA MET A 67 -9.85 -3.87 5.98
C MET A 67 -10.18 -4.10 4.51
N PHE A 68 -10.44 -3.04 3.76
CA PHE A 68 -10.58 -3.08 2.31
C PHE A 68 -9.70 -2.02 1.68
N ARG A 69 -8.91 -2.43 0.68
CA ARG A 69 -8.14 -1.54 -0.18
C ARG A 69 -8.98 -1.17 -1.39
N LEU A 70 -9.07 0.13 -1.70
CA LEU A 70 -9.98 0.68 -2.71
C LEU A 70 -9.18 1.47 -3.77
N PRO A 71 -8.52 0.76 -4.70
CA PRO A 71 -7.70 1.37 -5.74
C PRO A 71 -8.48 2.37 -6.60
N ILE A 72 -7.84 3.51 -6.90
CA ILE A 72 -8.41 4.53 -7.77
C ILE A 72 -7.32 5.32 -8.49
N GLY A 73 -7.51 5.57 -9.78
CA GLY A 73 -6.62 6.44 -10.54
C GLY A 73 -6.75 7.92 -10.12
N TRP A 74 -5.62 8.59 -9.92
CA TRP A 74 -5.54 10.03 -9.66
C TRP A 74 -6.31 10.83 -10.73
N GLN A 75 -6.10 10.50 -12.00
CA GLN A 75 -6.81 11.10 -13.13
C GLN A 75 -8.32 11.09 -12.93
N PHE A 76 -8.90 10.01 -12.41
CA PHE A 76 -10.33 9.91 -12.18
C PHE A 76 -10.79 10.90 -11.12
N LEU A 77 -10.09 10.94 -9.97
CA LEU A 77 -10.41 11.80 -8.84
C LEU A 77 -10.46 13.28 -9.21
N VAL A 78 -9.52 13.75 -10.04
CA VAL A 78 -9.39 15.17 -10.43
C VAL A 78 -9.84 15.44 -11.88
N ASN A 79 -10.47 14.48 -12.54
CA ASN A 79 -10.91 14.55 -13.93
C ASN A 79 -9.82 15.08 -14.90
N ASN A 80 -8.66 14.41 -14.88
CA ASN A 80 -7.45 14.73 -15.67
C ASN A 80 -6.81 16.11 -15.40
N GLN A 81 -7.12 16.77 -14.27
CA GLN A 81 -6.48 18.03 -13.88
C GLN A 81 -5.48 17.82 -12.73
N ALA A 82 -4.24 17.46 -13.04
CA ALA A 82 -3.21 17.24 -12.02
C ALA A 82 -3.01 18.49 -11.12
N GLY A 83 -3.16 18.31 -9.81
CA GLY A 83 -3.15 19.39 -8.82
C GLY A 83 -4.44 20.21 -8.71
N GLY A 84 -5.42 19.94 -9.57
CA GLY A 84 -6.74 20.55 -9.55
C GLY A 84 -7.62 20.05 -8.39
N GLN A 85 -8.87 20.52 -8.38
CA GLN A 85 -9.85 20.12 -7.37
C GLN A 85 -10.38 18.71 -7.64
N LEU A 86 -10.77 18.02 -6.57
CA LEU A 86 -11.54 16.78 -6.66
C LEU A 86 -12.81 17.05 -7.49
N SER A 87 -13.02 16.25 -8.53
CA SER A 87 -14.16 16.34 -9.42
C SER A 87 -15.43 15.98 -8.65
N SER A 88 -16.37 16.92 -8.50
CA SER A 88 -17.64 16.66 -7.80
C SER A 88 -18.37 15.41 -8.31
N ASN A 89 -18.31 15.15 -9.62
CA ASN A 89 -18.91 13.97 -10.23
C ASN A 89 -18.08 12.69 -9.98
N ASN A 90 -16.81 12.68 -10.40
CA ASN A 90 -16.02 11.45 -10.34
C ASN A 90 -15.68 11.09 -8.89
N PHE A 91 -15.21 12.06 -8.11
CA PHE A 91 -14.97 11.85 -6.68
C PHE A 91 -16.26 11.51 -5.94
N GLY A 92 -17.40 12.13 -6.28
CA GLY A 92 -18.70 11.78 -5.68
C GLY A 92 -19.12 10.32 -5.93
N ARG A 93 -18.70 9.71 -7.05
CA ARG A 93 -18.90 8.28 -7.32
C ARG A 93 -17.93 7.41 -6.51
N TYR A 94 -16.66 7.78 -6.42
CA TYR A 94 -15.70 7.06 -5.58
C TYR A 94 -16.07 7.14 -4.09
N ASP A 95 -16.53 8.30 -3.61
CA ASP A 95 -16.99 8.49 -2.23
C ASP A 95 -18.16 7.54 -1.90
N GLN A 96 -19.05 7.23 -2.85
CA GLN A 96 -20.06 6.20 -2.61
C GLN A 96 -19.44 4.85 -2.27
N VAL A 97 -18.37 4.43 -2.97
CA VAL A 97 -17.62 3.19 -2.65
C VAL A 97 -17.03 3.28 -1.26
N MET A 98 -16.36 4.39 -0.93
CA MET A 98 -15.81 4.65 0.41
C MET A 98 -16.89 4.55 1.49
N GLN A 99 -18.06 5.15 1.30
CA GLN A 99 -19.15 5.09 2.27
C GLN A 99 -19.71 3.67 2.42
N LYS A 100 -19.80 2.88 1.34
CA LYS A 100 -20.20 1.46 1.43
C LYS A 100 -19.19 0.63 2.22
N CYS A 101 -17.90 0.88 2.03
CA CYS A 101 -16.85 0.26 2.82
C CYS A 101 -16.97 0.65 4.30
N LEU A 102 -17.04 1.96 4.61
CA LEU A 102 -17.08 2.46 5.98
C LEU A 102 -18.32 1.98 6.75
N ALA A 103 -19.45 1.81 6.05
CA ALA A 103 -20.68 1.27 6.64
C ALA A 103 -20.54 -0.17 7.14
N THR A 104 -19.54 -0.93 6.69
CA THR A 104 -19.25 -2.27 7.22
C THR A 104 -18.56 -2.24 8.59
N GLY A 105 -17.99 -1.11 8.99
CA GLY A 105 -17.15 -0.96 10.19
C GLY A 105 -15.67 -1.34 9.99
N ALA A 106 -15.29 -1.79 8.78
CA ALA A 106 -13.91 -2.06 8.40
C ALA A 106 -13.08 -0.78 8.23
N TYR A 107 -11.76 -0.93 8.19
CA TYR A 107 -10.84 0.08 7.66
C TYR A 107 -10.97 0.16 6.15
N CYS A 108 -10.95 1.38 5.60
CA CYS A 108 -11.12 1.65 4.17
C CYS A 108 -9.92 2.44 3.67
N MET A 109 -9.07 1.77 2.92
CA MET A 109 -7.81 2.30 2.41
C MET A 109 -8.02 2.91 1.03
N ILE A 110 -7.73 4.21 0.93
CA ILE A 110 -7.66 4.93 -0.34
C ILE A 110 -6.28 4.67 -0.92
N ASP A 111 -6.25 3.96 -2.04
CA ASP A 111 -5.04 3.68 -2.82
C ASP A 111 -5.03 4.56 -4.08
N ILE A 112 -4.02 5.42 -4.19
CA ILE A 112 -3.77 6.18 -5.41
C ILE A 112 -2.93 5.32 -6.37
N HIS A 113 -3.62 4.71 -7.33
CA HIS A 113 -3.08 3.62 -8.16
C HIS A 113 -2.27 4.11 -9.37
N ASN A 114 -1.20 4.87 -9.10
CA ASN A 114 -0.52 5.70 -10.12
C ASN A 114 1.00 5.50 -10.26
N PHE A 115 1.63 4.55 -9.54
CA PHE A 115 3.03 4.19 -9.77
C PHE A 115 4.03 5.34 -9.60
N ALA A 116 3.70 6.28 -8.69
CA ALA A 116 4.35 7.58 -8.49
C ALA A 116 4.45 8.46 -9.75
N ARG A 117 3.54 8.25 -10.71
CA ARG A 117 3.55 8.90 -12.02
C ARG A 117 2.21 9.48 -12.42
N TRP A 118 2.28 10.40 -13.38
CA TRP A 118 1.14 10.87 -14.16
C TRP A 118 1.55 10.89 -15.63
N ASN A 119 0.94 10.03 -16.44
CA ASN A 119 1.17 9.92 -17.89
C ASN A 119 2.68 9.89 -18.25
N GLY A 120 3.43 9.00 -17.61
CA GLY A 120 4.87 8.78 -17.79
C GLY A 120 5.79 9.65 -16.93
N GLY A 121 5.31 10.79 -16.42
CA GLY A 121 6.12 11.71 -15.61
C GLY A 121 6.13 11.34 -14.13
N ILE A 122 7.32 11.21 -13.53
CA ILE A 122 7.50 10.87 -12.10
C ILE A 122 7.29 12.11 -11.22
N ILE A 123 6.47 11.99 -10.18
CA ILE A 123 6.17 13.08 -9.24
C ILE A 123 7.47 13.59 -8.59
N GLY A 124 7.69 14.90 -8.63
CA GLY A 124 8.89 15.55 -8.08
C GLY A 124 10.18 15.28 -8.86
N GLN A 125 10.13 14.48 -9.94
CA GLN A 125 11.30 14.01 -10.69
C GLN A 125 11.10 14.09 -12.21
N GLY A 126 10.37 15.12 -12.68
CA GLY A 126 10.14 15.39 -14.11
C GLY A 126 8.68 15.30 -14.56
N GLY A 127 7.80 14.76 -13.72
CA GLY A 127 6.35 14.79 -13.86
C GLY A 127 5.70 15.90 -13.04
N PRO A 128 4.52 15.64 -12.43
CA PRO A 128 3.87 16.60 -11.55
C PRO A 128 4.77 17.07 -10.40
N THR A 129 4.56 18.30 -9.93
CA THR A 129 5.28 18.80 -8.76
C THR A 129 4.79 18.15 -7.48
N ASP A 130 5.60 18.19 -6.42
CA ASP A 130 5.16 17.79 -5.08
C ASP A 130 3.89 18.53 -4.66
N ASP A 131 3.76 19.82 -4.98
CA ASP A 131 2.59 20.64 -4.62
C ASP A 131 1.30 20.15 -5.28
N GLN A 132 1.38 19.66 -6.52
CA GLN A 132 0.21 19.07 -7.20
C GLN A 132 -0.24 17.78 -6.52
N PHE A 133 0.70 16.96 -6.04
CA PHE A 133 0.38 15.73 -5.31
C PHE A 133 -0.08 16.02 -3.88
N VAL A 134 0.53 16.99 -3.20
CA VAL A 134 0.08 17.52 -1.91
C VAL A 134 -1.34 18.08 -1.98
N SER A 135 -1.69 18.76 -3.09
CA SER A 135 -3.05 19.29 -3.31
C SER A 135 -4.09 18.16 -3.31
N LEU A 136 -3.83 17.04 -3.97
CA LEU A 136 -4.70 15.86 -3.95
C LEU A 136 -4.91 15.36 -2.51
N TRP A 137 -3.82 15.09 -1.81
CA TRP A 137 -3.87 14.50 -0.48
C TRP A 137 -4.46 15.43 0.58
N THR A 138 -4.24 16.74 0.47
CA THR A 138 -4.86 17.74 1.34
C THR A 138 -6.38 17.68 1.23
N GLN A 139 -6.92 17.60 0.00
CA GLN A 139 -8.36 17.53 -0.23
C GLN A 139 -8.98 16.22 0.28
N LEU A 140 -8.32 15.08 0.03
CA LEU A 140 -8.75 13.78 0.55
C LEU A 140 -8.73 13.75 2.08
N ALA A 141 -7.65 14.25 2.69
CA ALA A 141 -7.53 14.36 4.14
C ALA A 141 -8.63 15.25 4.73
N GLN A 142 -8.89 16.43 4.15
CA GLN A 142 -9.96 17.33 4.61
C GLN A 142 -11.33 16.65 4.58
N LYS A 143 -11.62 15.86 3.54
CA LYS A 143 -12.87 15.13 3.40
C LYS A 143 -13.04 14.04 4.45
N TYR A 144 -11.96 13.31 4.77
CA TYR A 144 -12.02 12.09 5.58
C TYR A 144 -11.46 12.22 7.00
N LYS A 145 -10.96 13.40 7.39
CA LYS A 145 -10.29 13.66 8.68
C LYS A 145 -11.06 13.20 9.92
N ASP A 146 -12.39 13.23 9.88
CA ASP A 146 -13.23 12.90 11.05
C ASP A 146 -13.56 11.39 11.15
N ASN A 147 -13.01 10.55 10.25
CA ASN A 147 -13.20 9.10 10.28
C ASN A 147 -11.87 8.36 10.42
N GLU A 148 -11.64 7.79 11.60
CA GLU A 148 -10.42 7.04 11.96
C GLU A 148 -10.26 5.70 11.22
N LYS A 149 -11.33 5.22 10.57
CA LYS A 149 -11.29 3.99 9.75
C LYS A 149 -10.78 4.24 8.35
N VAL A 150 -10.58 5.49 7.94
CA VAL A 150 -9.92 5.77 6.66
C VAL A 150 -8.42 5.57 6.80
N VAL A 151 -7.83 4.88 5.82
CA VAL A 151 -6.39 4.65 5.70
C VAL A 151 -5.93 5.33 4.41
N PHE A 152 -4.81 6.04 4.47
CA PHE A 152 -4.24 6.76 3.34
C PHE A 152 -3.02 6.02 2.82
N GLU A 153 -3.17 5.29 1.71
CA GLU A 153 -2.04 4.74 1.00
C GLU A 153 -1.55 5.75 -0.02
N LEU A 154 -0.37 6.31 0.22
CA LEU A 154 0.07 7.49 -0.51
C LEU A 154 0.13 7.24 -2.03
N MET A 155 0.57 6.05 -2.44
CA MET A 155 0.79 5.72 -3.85
C MET A 155 1.00 4.22 -4.02
N ASN A 156 0.29 3.61 -4.97
CA ASN A 156 0.60 2.25 -5.44
C ASN A 156 1.98 2.22 -6.11
N GLU A 157 2.82 1.27 -5.69
CA GLU A 157 3.99 0.76 -6.43
C GLU A 157 4.86 1.78 -7.19
N PRO A 158 5.49 2.76 -6.50
CA PRO A 158 6.56 3.54 -7.11
C PRO A 158 7.68 2.64 -7.67
N HIS A 159 8.21 2.98 -8.85
CA HIS A 159 9.31 2.24 -9.49
C HIS A 159 10.21 3.16 -10.31
N ASP A 160 11.43 2.73 -10.63
CA ASP A 160 12.40 3.44 -11.47
C ASP A 160 12.55 4.93 -11.13
N LEU A 161 12.76 5.25 -9.85
CA LEU A 161 12.88 6.62 -9.34
C LEU A 161 14.00 6.78 -8.30
N ASP A 162 14.41 8.01 -8.02
CA ASP A 162 15.29 8.31 -6.88
C ASP A 162 14.49 8.24 -5.57
N ILE A 163 14.80 7.22 -4.77
CA ILE A 163 14.09 6.93 -3.53
C ILE A 163 14.24 8.03 -2.46
N LYS A 164 15.32 8.81 -2.47
CA LYS A 164 15.51 9.89 -1.49
C LYS A 164 14.64 11.09 -1.85
N ILE A 165 14.54 11.42 -3.15
CA ILE A 165 13.63 12.47 -3.61
C ILE A 165 12.19 12.04 -3.33
N TRP A 166 11.82 10.79 -3.63
CA TRP A 166 10.49 10.27 -3.36
C TRP A 166 10.12 10.29 -1.87
N ALA A 167 11.03 9.87 -0.97
CA ALA A 167 10.79 9.95 0.47
C ALA A 167 10.57 11.41 0.95
N ALA A 168 11.25 12.38 0.34
CA ALA A 168 11.01 13.80 0.61
C ALA A 168 9.62 14.26 0.11
N THR A 169 9.16 13.78 -1.04
CA THR A 169 7.78 13.97 -1.51
C THR A 169 6.77 13.38 -0.53
N CYS A 170 6.95 12.12 -0.10
CA CYS A 170 6.10 11.49 0.91
C CYS A 170 6.06 12.27 2.23
N GLN A 171 7.20 12.79 2.69
CA GLN A 171 7.27 13.63 3.90
C GLN A 171 6.42 14.90 3.78
N LYS A 172 6.42 15.56 2.61
CA LYS A 172 5.55 16.73 2.36
C LYS A 172 4.08 16.35 2.41
N VAL A 173 3.72 15.21 1.83
CA VAL A 173 2.34 14.70 1.83
C VAL A 173 1.87 14.31 3.23
N VAL A 174 2.68 13.59 4.02
CA VAL A 174 2.37 13.29 5.42
C VAL A 174 2.11 14.57 6.21
N THR A 175 3.00 15.56 6.09
CA THR A 175 2.84 16.86 6.75
C THR A 175 1.52 17.53 6.36
N ALA A 176 1.17 17.54 5.07
CA ALA A 176 -0.06 18.14 4.57
C ALA A 176 -1.33 17.41 5.06
N ILE A 177 -1.33 16.08 5.05
CA ILE A 177 -2.44 15.26 5.58
C ILE A 177 -2.68 15.59 7.07
N ARG A 178 -1.61 15.65 7.87
CA ARG A 178 -1.73 16.00 9.29
C ARG A 178 -2.20 17.44 9.50
N GLN A 179 -1.68 18.39 8.72
CA GLN A 179 -2.10 19.80 8.78
C GLN A 179 -3.54 20.03 8.32
N ALA A 180 -4.06 19.17 7.43
CA ALA A 180 -5.47 19.16 7.03
C ALA A 180 -6.42 18.65 8.14
N GLY A 181 -5.89 18.20 9.28
CA GLY A 181 -6.65 17.77 10.45
C GLY A 181 -6.85 16.26 10.54
N ALA A 182 -6.35 15.47 9.59
CA ALA A 182 -6.43 14.01 9.62
C ALA A 182 -5.33 13.42 10.53
N ALA A 183 -5.50 13.63 11.84
CA ALA A 183 -4.47 13.36 12.85
C ALA A 183 -4.40 11.89 13.29
N SER A 184 -5.50 11.13 13.21
CA SER A 184 -5.60 9.77 13.76
C SER A 184 -5.39 8.66 12.71
N GLN A 185 -5.55 8.98 11.43
CA GLN A 185 -5.53 8.00 10.35
C GLN A 185 -4.14 7.37 10.18
N MET A 186 -4.16 6.11 9.74
CA MET A 186 -2.98 5.42 9.24
C MET A 186 -2.57 5.98 7.87
N ILE A 187 -1.26 6.16 7.68
CA ILE A 187 -0.66 6.55 6.39
C ILE A 187 0.36 5.48 5.99
N LEU A 188 0.18 4.86 4.83
CA LEU A 188 1.11 3.88 4.27
C LEU A 188 2.15 4.60 3.41
N LEU A 189 3.42 4.24 3.61
CA LEU A 189 4.59 4.86 3.00
C LEU A 189 5.19 3.89 1.97
N PRO A 190 5.00 4.14 0.67
CA PRO A 190 5.43 3.25 -0.41
C PRO A 190 6.87 3.52 -0.85
N GLY A 191 7.58 2.45 -1.19
CA GLY A 191 8.97 2.46 -1.64
C GLY A 191 9.12 2.29 -3.15
N THR A 192 10.36 2.34 -3.64
CA THR A 192 10.65 1.99 -5.04
C THR A 192 10.66 0.46 -5.26
N ASN A 193 10.85 0.01 -6.51
CA ASN A 193 10.73 -1.38 -6.96
C ASN A 193 9.35 -1.99 -6.65
N PHE A 194 8.29 -1.25 -6.97
CA PHE A 194 6.90 -1.71 -6.82
C PHE A 194 6.58 -2.15 -5.40
N ASN A 195 7.03 -1.39 -4.38
CA ASN A 195 6.89 -1.75 -2.97
C ASN A 195 7.44 -3.15 -2.59
N SER A 196 8.27 -3.77 -3.43
CA SER A 196 8.62 -5.18 -3.29
C SER A 196 9.33 -5.50 -1.98
N ALA A 197 8.80 -6.46 -1.21
CA ALA A 197 9.43 -6.95 0.03
C ALA A 197 10.88 -7.41 -0.17
N GLU A 198 11.21 -7.96 -1.35
CA GLU A 198 12.55 -8.44 -1.68
C GLU A 198 13.57 -7.32 -1.82
N PHE A 199 13.16 -6.18 -2.39
CA PHE A 199 14.06 -5.06 -2.66
C PHE A 199 13.93 -3.93 -1.65
N LEU A 200 12.94 -3.95 -0.76
CA LEU A 200 12.62 -2.84 0.15
C LEU A 200 13.85 -2.37 0.95
N VAL A 201 14.63 -3.30 1.50
CA VAL A 201 15.83 -2.97 2.30
C VAL A 201 17.02 -2.64 1.39
N SER A 202 17.28 -3.47 0.38
CA SER A 202 18.46 -3.36 -0.48
C SER A 202 18.44 -2.15 -1.42
N SER A 203 17.25 -1.66 -1.79
CA SER A 203 17.09 -0.42 -2.58
C SER A 203 17.29 0.85 -1.77
N GLY A 204 17.34 0.75 -0.44
CA GLY A 204 17.33 1.89 0.47
C GLY A 204 15.94 2.48 0.75
N SER A 205 14.87 1.91 0.20
CA SER A 205 13.48 2.34 0.49
C SER A 205 13.19 2.26 1.99
N ALA A 206 13.52 1.13 2.62
CA ALA A 206 13.21 0.89 4.02
C ALA A 206 13.82 1.98 4.93
N GLU A 207 15.09 2.34 4.71
CA GLU A 207 15.78 3.38 5.49
C GLU A 207 15.19 4.78 5.22
N ALA A 208 14.96 5.13 3.95
CA ALA A 208 14.43 6.43 3.57
C ALA A 208 13.02 6.67 4.13
N LEU A 209 12.15 5.66 4.06
CA LEU A 209 10.77 5.72 4.57
C LEU A 209 10.74 5.63 6.11
N ALA A 210 11.68 4.89 6.71
CA ALA A 210 11.81 4.81 8.17
C ALA A 210 12.13 6.18 8.83
N ALA A 211 12.68 7.11 8.07
CA ALA A 211 13.03 8.46 8.53
C ALA A 211 11.87 9.48 8.46
N ILE A 212 10.75 9.15 7.79
CA ILE A 212 9.60 10.05 7.66
C ILE A 212 8.89 10.17 9.01
N THR A 213 8.57 11.40 9.43
CA THR A 213 7.89 11.70 10.69
C THR A 213 6.60 12.50 10.49
N ASN A 214 5.71 12.44 11.47
CA ASN A 214 4.66 13.43 11.65
C ASN A 214 5.27 14.80 11.99
N PRO A 215 4.48 15.90 11.92
CA PRO A 215 4.96 17.25 12.28
C PRO A 215 5.45 17.40 13.73
N ASP A 216 5.00 16.53 14.64
CA ASP A 216 5.44 16.50 16.04
C ASP A 216 6.71 15.65 16.26
N GLY A 217 7.30 15.11 15.19
CA GLY A 217 8.50 14.29 15.22
C GLY A 217 8.25 12.81 15.53
N THR A 218 7.00 12.39 15.77
CA THR A 218 6.65 10.98 15.99
C THR A 218 6.57 10.23 14.66
N THR A 219 6.52 8.89 14.73
CA THR A 219 6.20 8.02 13.58
C THR A 219 4.86 7.32 13.77
N ASP A 220 4.03 7.82 14.69
CA ASP A 220 2.75 7.20 15.04
C ASP A 220 1.85 7.12 13.80
N ASN A 221 1.25 5.95 13.59
CA ASN A 221 0.39 5.65 12.44
C ASN A 221 1.04 5.84 11.06
N LEU A 222 2.37 5.93 10.97
CA LEU A 222 3.14 5.91 9.72
C LEU A 222 3.68 4.50 9.48
N ILE A 223 3.09 3.79 8.52
CA ILE A 223 3.33 2.36 8.28
C ILE A 223 4.10 2.20 6.97
N ILE A 224 5.12 1.35 6.95
CA ILE A 224 5.83 1.06 5.70
C ILE A 224 4.97 0.13 4.84
N ASP A 225 4.78 0.51 3.59
CA ASP A 225 3.96 -0.24 2.64
C ASP A 225 4.79 -1.29 1.90
N VAL A 226 4.24 -2.49 1.75
CA VAL A 226 4.97 -3.66 1.24
C VAL A 226 4.08 -4.49 0.32
N HIS A 227 4.59 -4.80 -0.87
CA HIS A 227 3.94 -5.69 -1.83
C HIS A 227 4.82 -6.92 -2.07
N LYS A 228 4.22 -8.06 -2.40
CA LYS A 228 4.97 -9.20 -2.96
C LYS A 228 4.05 -10.21 -3.65
N TYR A 229 4.47 -10.66 -4.83
CA TYR A 229 3.86 -11.77 -5.56
C TYR A 229 4.79 -13.00 -5.58
N LEU A 230 4.22 -14.15 -5.96
CA LEU A 230 4.84 -15.46 -5.84
C LEU A 230 5.26 -16.06 -7.18
N ASP A 231 4.88 -15.43 -8.29
CA ASP A 231 5.26 -15.84 -9.63
C ASP A 231 6.70 -15.48 -9.97
N GLU A 232 7.19 -16.03 -11.08
CA GLU A 232 8.60 -16.04 -11.47
C GLU A 232 9.27 -14.67 -11.57
N ASP A 233 8.49 -13.62 -11.81
CA ASP A 233 8.96 -12.25 -11.99
C ASP A 233 8.33 -11.26 -11.01
N ASN A 234 7.64 -11.76 -9.97
CA ASN A 234 6.99 -10.94 -8.94
C ASN A 234 5.91 -9.98 -9.49
N SER A 235 5.31 -10.28 -10.65
CA SER A 235 4.33 -9.41 -11.30
C SER A 235 2.87 -9.71 -10.92
N GLY A 236 2.59 -10.89 -10.38
CA GLY A 236 1.21 -11.34 -10.14
C GLY A 236 0.42 -11.62 -11.42
N THR A 237 1.10 -11.91 -12.54
CA THR A 237 0.45 -12.12 -13.84
C THR A 237 0.45 -13.58 -14.29
N HIS A 238 1.26 -14.43 -13.65
CA HIS A 238 1.39 -15.84 -14.00
C HIS A 238 0.61 -16.75 -13.05
N LYS A 239 0.25 -17.94 -13.56
CA LYS A 239 -0.46 -18.94 -12.77
C LYS A 239 0.45 -19.61 -11.73
N PRO A 240 1.62 -20.16 -12.10
CA PRO A 240 2.40 -20.92 -11.14
C PRO A 240 3.08 -20.03 -10.11
N CYS A 241 3.10 -20.49 -8.86
CA CYS A 241 3.94 -19.91 -7.82
C CYS A 241 5.30 -20.61 -7.82
N THR A 242 6.37 -19.83 -7.72
CA THR A 242 7.76 -20.30 -7.78
C THR A 242 8.52 -20.12 -6.47
N THR A 243 7.96 -19.38 -5.51
CA THR A 243 8.55 -19.07 -4.21
C THR A 243 7.48 -18.88 -3.14
N ASP A 244 7.83 -19.05 -1.87
CA ASP A 244 6.99 -18.73 -0.70
C ASP A 244 7.30 -17.34 -0.10
N ASN A 245 8.30 -16.64 -0.63
CA ASN A 245 8.77 -15.33 -0.18
C ASN A 245 9.15 -15.23 1.31
N VAL A 246 9.28 -16.34 2.05
CA VAL A 246 9.49 -16.32 3.51
C VAL A 246 10.76 -15.56 3.88
N GLU A 247 11.85 -15.75 3.13
CA GLU A 247 13.11 -15.05 3.41
C GLU A 247 13.07 -13.55 3.06
N SER A 248 12.29 -13.14 2.05
CA SER A 248 12.05 -11.73 1.75
C SER A 248 11.29 -11.06 2.90
N PHE A 249 10.22 -11.69 3.39
CA PHE A 249 9.49 -11.16 4.53
C PHE A 249 10.28 -11.24 5.84
N ARG A 250 11.17 -12.22 6.02
CA ARG A 250 12.09 -12.27 7.16
C ARG A 250 13.00 -11.05 7.18
N THR A 251 13.61 -10.75 6.04
CA THR A 251 14.50 -9.58 5.87
C THR A 251 13.76 -8.28 6.23
N VAL A 252 12.53 -8.12 5.74
CA VAL A 252 11.70 -6.95 6.08
C VAL A 252 11.34 -6.93 7.56
N ALA A 253 10.94 -8.05 8.15
CA ALA A 253 10.56 -8.13 9.56
C ALA A 253 11.73 -7.76 10.49
N GLU A 254 12.94 -8.26 10.20
CA GLU A 254 14.16 -7.92 10.93
C GLU A 254 14.48 -6.43 10.85
N PHE A 255 14.39 -5.83 9.66
CA PHE A 255 14.55 -4.40 9.48
C PHE A 255 13.53 -3.61 10.32
N LEU A 256 12.24 -3.94 10.20
CA LEU A 256 11.16 -3.25 10.91
C LEU A 256 11.38 -3.31 12.43
N ARG A 257 11.75 -4.48 12.96
CA ARG A 257 12.09 -4.64 14.39
C ARG A 257 13.24 -3.76 14.80
N SER A 258 14.32 -3.75 14.00
CA SER A 258 15.53 -2.98 14.29
C SER A 258 15.29 -1.47 14.35
N LYS A 259 14.29 -0.98 13.60
CA LYS A 259 13.91 0.44 13.54
C LYS A 259 12.72 0.80 14.43
N GLY A 260 12.11 -0.17 15.11
CA GLY A 260 10.86 0.04 15.84
C GLY A 260 9.71 0.49 14.94
N ARG A 261 9.73 0.11 13.65
CA ARG A 261 8.71 0.46 12.66
C ARG A 261 7.75 -0.70 12.46
N LYS A 262 6.60 -0.40 11.85
CA LYS A 262 5.59 -1.37 11.45
C LYS A 262 5.44 -1.36 9.93
N GLY A 263 5.05 -2.50 9.37
CA GLY A 263 4.73 -2.65 7.97
C GLY A 263 3.34 -3.24 7.77
N LEU A 264 2.72 -2.94 6.63
CA LEU A 264 1.48 -3.56 6.18
C LEU A 264 1.75 -4.15 4.79
N VAL A 265 1.43 -5.44 4.60
CA VAL A 265 1.48 -6.06 3.29
C VAL A 265 0.20 -5.69 2.54
N SER A 266 0.15 -4.53 1.89
CA SER A 266 -1.09 -3.99 1.29
C SER A 266 -1.45 -4.64 -0.05
N GLU A 267 -0.52 -5.43 -0.62
CA GLU A 267 -0.79 -6.22 -1.82
C GLU A 267 0.01 -7.52 -1.84
N THR A 268 -0.70 -8.63 -1.95
CA THR A 268 -0.13 -9.93 -2.30
C THR A 268 -1.22 -10.83 -2.87
N GLY A 269 -0.87 -11.70 -3.80
CA GLY A 269 -1.82 -12.60 -4.43
C GLY A 269 -1.14 -13.80 -5.05
N ALA A 270 -1.95 -14.83 -5.31
CA ALA A 270 -1.52 -16.04 -6.00
C ALA A 270 -2.69 -16.56 -6.83
N SER A 271 -2.39 -17.40 -7.83
CA SER A 271 -3.46 -18.05 -8.58
C SER A 271 -3.98 -19.30 -7.86
N SER A 272 -5.04 -19.90 -8.39
CA SER A 272 -5.54 -21.22 -7.92
C SER A 272 -4.76 -22.42 -8.48
N ASP A 273 -3.56 -22.21 -9.04
CA ASP A 273 -2.67 -23.30 -9.42
C ASP A 273 -2.21 -24.10 -8.19
N ALA A 274 -2.01 -25.41 -8.35
CA ALA A 274 -1.64 -26.29 -7.24
C ALA A 274 -0.31 -25.89 -6.58
N SER A 275 0.63 -25.31 -7.34
CA SER A 275 1.90 -24.80 -6.82
C SER A 275 1.72 -23.67 -5.79
N CYS A 276 0.62 -22.91 -5.88
CA CYS A 276 0.38 -21.74 -5.06
C CYS A 276 -0.16 -22.05 -3.67
N PHE A 277 -0.94 -23.12 -3.48
CA PHE A 277 -1.54 -23.42 -2.18
C PHE A 277 -0.51 -23.67 -1.08
N THR A 278 0.64 -24.27 -1.41
CA THR A 278 1.69 -24.46 -0.39
C THR A 278 2.42 -23.15 -0.13
N SER A 279 2.92 -22.50 -1.18
CA SER A 279 3.78 -21.33 -1.06
C SER A 279 3.05 -20.10 -0.52
N PHE A 280 1.81 -19.84 -0.97
CA PHE A 280 1.03 -18.69 -0.51
C PHE A 280 0.57 -18.84 0.93
N CYS A 281 0.17 -20.05 1.32
CA CYS A 281 -0.16 -20.34 2.71
C CYS A 281 1.07 -20.18 3.62
N ALA A 282 2.26 -20.64 3.20
CA ALA A 282 3.50 -20.47 3.95
C ALA A 282 3.88 -18.99 4.13
N GLN A 283 3.80 -18.20 3.05
CA GLN A 283 4.01 -16.75 3.08
C GLN A 283 3.11 -16.07 4.12
N ASN A 284 1.80 -16.28 4.01
CA ASN A 284 0.81 -15.60 4.84
C ASN A 284 0.88 -16.07 6.30
N ALA A 285 1.18 -17.34 6.54
CA ALA A 285 1.47 -17.84 7.87
C ALA A 285 2.69 -17.15 8.49
N PHE A 286 3.77 -16.95 7.71
CA PHE A 286 4.95 -16.23 8.18
C PHE A 286 4.62 -14.77 8.53
N ILE A 287 3.90 -14.05 7.65
CA ILE A 287 3.48 -12.66 7.90
C ILE A 287 2.67 -12.58 9.22
N ASN A 288 1.67 -13.46 9.38
CA ASN A 288 0.81 -13.50 10.56
C ASN A 288 1.59 -13.82 11.85
N GLN A 289 2.59 -14.73 11.79
CA GLN A 289 3.43 -15.08 12.93
C GLN A 289 4.39 -13.96 13.35
N ASN A 290 4.67 -13.01 12.46
CA ASN A 290 5.52 -11.83 12.71
C ASN A 290 4.67 -10.57 12.97
N SER A 291 3.54 -10.74 13.67
CA SER A 291 2.55 -9.68 13.96
C SER A 291 3.04 -8.58 14.90
N ASP A 292 4.21 -8.77 15.51
CA ASP A 292 4.91 -7.71 16.23
C ASP A 292 5.47 -6.63 15.29
N VAL A 293 5.55 -6.86 13.97
CA VAL A 293 5.99 -5.84 13.00
C VAL A 293 5.10 -5.72 11.77
N PHE A 294 4.51 -6.83 11.30
CA PHE A 294 3.49 -6.77 10.27
C PHE A 294 2.13 -6.56 10.92
N ILE A 295 1.51 -5.41 10.67
CA ILE A 295 0.18 -5.12 11.22
C ILE A 295 -0.94 -5.80 10.44
N GLY A 296 -0.63 -6.52 9.36
CA GLY A 296 -1.60 -7.29 8.58
C GLY A 296 -1.18 -7.54 7.14
N LEU A 297 -2.14 -8.08 6.38
CA LEU A 297 -2.03 -8.24 4.93
C LEU A 297 -3.37 -7.98 4.22
N VAL A 298 -3.29 -7.61 2.96
CA VAL A 298 -4.41 -7.39 2.05
C VAL A 298 -4.22 -8.24 0.80
N GLY A 299 -5.14 -9.15 0.54
CA GLY A 299 -5.13 -10.02 -0.64
C GLY A 299 -5.57 -9.28 -1.91
N TRP A 300 -4.83 -9.47 -3.00
CA TRP A 300 -5.19 -9.02 -4.35
C TRP A 300 -5.79 -10.20 -5.15
N ALA A 301 -7.01 -10.13 -5.69
CA ALA A 301 -8.02 -9.05 -5.53
C ALA A 301 -9.46 -9.53 -5.78
N ALA A 302 -10.43 -8.71 -5.35
CA ALA A 302 -11.86 -8.86 -5.58
C ALA A 302 -12.46 -7.58 -6.19
N GLY A 303 -13.75 -7.29 -5.96
CA GLY A 303 -14.44 -6.10 -6.45
C GLY A 303 -15.05 -6.31 -7.84
N SER A 304 -14.61 -5.51 -8.82
CA SER A 304 -15.05 -5.61 -10.22
C SER A 304 -14.30 -6.67 -11.03
N PHE A 305 -13.30 -7.36 -10.46
CA PHE A 305 -12.72 -8.53 -11.10
C PHE A 305 -13.70 -9.69 -11.15
N ASP A 306 -13.72 -10.39 -12.27
CA ASP A 306 -14.47 -11.63 -12.42
C ASP A 306 -13.85 -12.77 -11.60
N THR A 307 -14.66 -13.79 -11.29
CA THR A 307 -14.21 -15.01 -10.58
C THR A 307 -13.16 -15.84 -11.34
N ASN A 308 -12.95 -15.57 -12.64
CA ASN A 308 -11.96 -16.25 -13.48
C ASN A 308 -10.68 -15.44 -13.72
N TYR A 309 -10.56 -14.24 -13.13
CA TYR A 309 -9.30 -13.51 -13.09
C TYR A 309 -8.22 -14.37 -12.42
N VAL A 310 -6.98 -14.30 -12.92
CA VAL A 310 -5.91 -15.23 -12.52
C VAL A 310 -5.60 -15.19 -11.03
N LEU A 311 -5.69 -14.01 -10.40
CA LEU A 311 -5.53 -13.83 -8.94
C LEU A 311 -6.87 -13.55 -8.24
N SER A 312 -7.99 -14.02 -8.78
CA SER A 312 -9.30 -13.68 -8.23
C SER A 312 -9.47 -14.20 -6.80
N LEU A 313 -9.88 -13.29 -5.91
CA LEU A 313 -10.48 -13.54 -4.61
C LEU A 313 -11.97 -13.13 -4.61
N THR A 314 -12.55 -12.78 -5.77
CA THR A 314 -13.97 -12.42 -5.89
C THR A 314 -14.84 -13.62 -5.49
N PRO A 315 -15.71 -13.49 -4.48
CA PRO A 315 -16.58 -14.59 -4.09
C PRO A 315 -17.69 -14.79 -5.12
N LYS A 316 -18.07 -16.05 -5.34
CA LYS A 316 -19.16 -16.38 -6.24
C LYS A 316 -20.50 -16.07 -5.58
N LYS A 317 -21.32 -15.25 -6.24
CA LYS A 317 -22.69 -14.96 -5.79
C LYS A 317 -23.66 -16.06 -6.23
N SER A 318 -24.48 -16.54 -5.30
CA SER A 318 -25.59 -17.47 -5.55
C SER A 318 -26.81 -17.02 -4.75
N GLY A 319 -27.82 -16.47 -5.42
CA GLY A 319 -28.93 -15.79 -4.76
C GLY A 319 -28.44 -14.60 -3.94
N ASN A 320 -28.73 -14.62 -2.63
CA ASN A 320 -28.31 -13.58 -1.68
C ASN A 320 -27.04 -13.98 -0.89
N SER A 321 -26.37 -15.07 -1.26
CA SER A 321 -25.20 -15.58 -0.56
C SER A 321 -23.97 -15.52 -1.45
N TYR A 322 -22.81 -15.47 -0.79
CA TYR A 322 -21.50 -15.47 -1.40
C TYR A 322 -20.72 -16.72 -0.96
N THR A 323 -19.80 -17.16 -1.80
CA THR A 323 -18.92 -18.30 -1.49
C THR A 323 -17.53 -18.03 -2.03
N ASP A 324 -16.56 -17.99 -1.13
CA ASP A 324 -15.16 -17.79 -1.48
C ASP A 324 -14.57 -19.02 -2.15
N ASN A 325 -13.54 -18.79 -2.95
CA ASN A 325 -12.73 -19.85 -3.51
C ASN A 325 -11.81 -20.49 -2.45
N ASP A 326 -11.20 -21.60 -2.83
CA ASP A 326 -10.36 -22.38 -1.92
C ASP A 326 -9.08 -21.66 -1.51
N LEU A 327 -8.52 -20.83 -2.39
CA LEU A 327 -7.30 -20.06 -2.09
C LEU A 327 -7.55 -19.01 -1.00
N MET A 328 -8.67 -18.28 -1.09
CA MET A 328 -9.11 -17.33 -0.07
C MET A 328 -9.30 -18.02 1.28
N LYS A 329 -10.02 -19.14 1.30
CA LYS A 329 -10.27 -19.90 2.54
C LYS A 329 -8.97 -20.42 3.15
N GLN A 330 -8.18 -21.17 2.38
CA GLN A 330 -7.04 -21.91 2.91
C GLN A 330 -5.83 -21.01 3.19
N CYS A 331 -5.53 -20.06 2.31
CA CYS A 331 -4.28 -19.30 2.40
C CYS A 331 -4.44 -17.87 2.92
N VAL A 332 -5.64 -17.30 2.92
CA VAL A 332 -5.90 -15.98 3.52
C VAL A 332 -6.58 -16.12 4.88
N LEU A 333 -7.70 -16.84 4.96
CA LEU A 333 -8.51 -16.94 6.19
C LEU A 333 -7.93 -17.93 7.20
N ASP A 334 -7.66 -19.17 6.79
CA ASP A 334 -7.22 -20.23 7.70
C ASP A 334 -5.82 -19.97 8.26
N THR A 335 -4.90 -19.41 7.45
CA THR A 335 -3.54 -19.07 7.92
C THR A 335 -3.57 -18.08 9.08
N TRP A 336 -4.50 -17.12 9.04
CA TRP A 336 -4.74 -16.19 10.13
C TRP A 336 -5.41 -16.88 11.33
N ALA A 337 -6.50 -17.62 11.11
CA ALA A 337 -7.23 -18.29 12.19
C ALA A 337 -6.35 -19.27 12.97
N ASN A 338 -5.50 -20.03 12.27
CA ASN A 338 -4.54 -20.95 12.87
C ASN A 338 -3.46 -20.21 13.68
N THR A 339 -3.04 -19.03 13.23
CA THR A 339 -2.05 -18.23 13.96
C THR A 339 -2.64 -17.66 15.26
N GLU A 340 -3.88 -17.15 15.25
CA GLU A 340 -4.52 -16.65 16.47
C GLU A 340 -4.74 -17.75 17.52
N GLN A 341 -5.10 -18.96 17.09
CA GLN A 341 -5.19 -20.11 18.00
C GLN A 341 -3.85 -20.39 18.68
N ASN A 342 -2.73 -20.28 17.94
CA ASN A 342 -1.39 -20.54 18.47
C ASN A 342 -0.85 -19.44 19.39
N VAL A 343 -1.39 -18.21 19.34
CA VAL A 343 -1.02 -17.12 20.27
C VAL A 343 -1.67 -17.29 21.65
N SER A 344 -2.66 -18.19 21.78
CA SER A 344 -3.43 -18.40 23.01
C SER A 344 -2.84 -19.42 24.01
N THR A 345 -1.55 -19.36 24.36
CA THR A 345 -1.09 -19.81 25.70
C THR A 345 0.28 -19.25 26.10
N PRO A 346 0.36 -18.17 26.90
CA PRO A 346 1.53 -17.93 27.73
C PRO A 346 1.55 -18.97 28.85
N ALA A 347 2.59 -19.83 28.88
CA ALA A 347 2.83 -20.67 30.04
C ALA A 347 3.01 -19.78 31.28
N THR A 348 2.08 -19.86 32.22
CA THR A 348 2.16 -19.17 33.51
C THR A 348 3.31 -19.76 34.31
N THR A 349 4.49 -19.16 34.19
CA THR A 349 5.60 -19.46 35.09
C THR A 349 5.25 -18.82 36.43
N LYS A 350 4.89 -19.64 37.43
CA LYS A 350 4.64 -19.18 38.80
C LYS A 350 5.90 -18.50 39.34
N SER A 351 5.86 -17.19 39.51
CA SER A 351 6.90 -16.43 40.22
C SER A 351 6.85 -16.78 41.71
N GLN A 352 7.99 -17.19 42.26
CA GLN A 352 8.18 -17.34 43.70
C GLN A 352 8.17 -15.96 44.39
N PRO A 353 7.74 -15.86 45.66
CA PRO A 353 7.71 -14.58 46.36
C PRO A 353 9.13 -14.12 46.73
N ILE A 354 9.50 -12.91 46.32
CA ILE A 354 10.72 -12.24 46.76
C ILE A 354 10.46 -11.63 48.14
N ALA A 355 11.40 -11.85 49.07
CA ALA A 355 11.37 -11.33 50.43
C ALA A 355 11.48 -9.79 50.48
N SER A 356 10.72 -9.17 51.39
CA SER A 356 10.67 -7.73 51.63
C SER A 356 11.96 -7.22 52.30
N VAL A 357 12.54 -6.15 51.76
CA VAL A 357 13.62 -5.38 52.40
C VAL A 357 13.12 -3.96 52.71
N ALA A 358 13.36 -3.52 53.94
CA ALA A 358 12.92 -2.25 54.52
C ALA A 358 13.63 -1.01 53.94
N PRO A 359 13.04 0.19 54.02
CA PRO A 359 13.58 1.38 53.36
C PRO A 359 14.63 2.10 54.22
N THR A 360 15.72 2.55 53.56
CA THR A 360 16.77 3.38 54.19
C THR A 360 16.61 4.85 53.76
N LYS A 361 16.79 5.76 54.73
CA LYS A 361 16.57 7.21 54.67
C LYS A 361 17.54 7.96 53.73
N ILE A 362 17.00 9.02 53.14
CA ILE A 362 17.63 10.10 52.35
C ILE A 362 18.38 11.09 53.26
N PRO A 363 19.47 11.74 52.78
CA PRO A 363 19.87 13.07 53.25
C PRO A 363 19.60 14.19 52.22
N SER A 364 19.20 15.32 52.78
CA SER A 364 18.71 16.57 52.17
C SER A 364 19.82 17.63 52.02
N THR A 365 19.71 18.50 50.99
CA THR A 365 20.11 19.93 50.93
C THR A 365 19.86 20.45 49.50
N ALA A 366 19.50 21.69 49.14
CA ALA A 366 19.03 22.95 49.73
C ALA A 366 18.55 23.85 48.54
N PRO A 367 17.84 24.97 48.74
CA PRO A 367 16.99 25.62 47.71
C PRO A 367 17.64 26.82 46.98
N ILE A 368 17.22 27.11 45.74
CA ILE A 368 17.50 28.37 45.03
C ILE A 368 16.20 28.90 44.38
N SER A 369 15.88 30.17 44.67
CA SER A 369 14.74 30.96 44.22
C SER A 369 15.04 31.75 42.92
N PRO A 370 14.02 32.30 42.21
CA PRO A 370 14.11 32.75 40.82
C PRO A 370 14.24 34.28 40.64
N PRO A 371 14.46 34.76 39.40
CA PRO A 371 13.96 36.06 38.92
C PRO A 371 13.04 35.86 37.69
N THR A 372 11.77 36.24 37.68
CA THR A 372 11.09 37.56 37.55
C THR A 372 11.26 38.32 36.22
N SER A 373 10.09 38.56 35.60
CA SER A 373 9.63 39.71 34.79
C SER A 373 10.02 39.93 33.32
N ALA A 374 8.95 40.05 32.52
CA ALA A 374 8.83 40.61 31.17
C ALA A 374 9.08 42.13 31.10
N PRO A 375 8.99 42.74 29.90
CA PRO A 375 7.89 43.68 29.71
C PRO A 375 7.10 43.54 28.41
N THR A 376 5.84 43.95 28.55
CA THR A 376 4.76 44.14 27.59
C THR A 376 4.96 45.39 26.71
N ALA A 377 4.51 45.36 25.45
CA ALA A 377 3.70 46.43 24.83
C ALA A 377 3.14 45.97 23.47
N ALA A 378 1.87 46.29 23.25
CA ALA A 378 1.01 45.88 22.14
C ALA A 378 0.83 47.04 21.11
N PRO A 379 -0.29 47.14 20.37
CA PRO A 379 -0.42 46.78 18.96
C PRO A 379 -0.66 48.00 18.04
N ILE A 380 -0.54 47.80 16.73
CA ILE A 380 -0.95 48.78 15.70
C ILE A 380 -2.16 48.22 14.93
N THR A 381 -3.32 48.81 15.18
CA THR A 381 -4.52 48.95 14.32
C THR A 381 -4.14 49.68 13.02
N SER A 382 -4.77 49.61 11.85
CA SER A 382 -6.08 49.16 11.34
C SER A 382 -6.07 49.52 9.84
N SER A 383 -6.76 48.77 8.97
CA SER A 383 -7.74 49.36 8.04
C SER A 383 -8.40 48.29 7.16
N THR A 384 -9.72 48.33 7.24
CA THR A 384 -10.79 47.71 6.45
C THR A 384 -10.82 48.13 4.98
N SER A 385 -11.30 47.24 4.11
CA SER A 385 -12.26 47.58 3.04
C SER A 385 -12.96 46.31 2.53
N GLU A 386 -14.29 46.32 2.65
CA GLU A 386 -15.32 45.46 2.05
C GLU A 386 -15.30 45.57 0.51
N GLU A 387 -15.42 44.48 -0.25
CA GLU A 387 -16.64 43.83 -0.82
C GLU A 387 -17.25 44.54 -2.05
N GLU A 388 -17.23 43.85 -3.19
CA GLU A 388 -18.20 43.84 -4.31
C GLU A 388 -17.61 42.88 -5.38
N GLY A 389 -18.25 41.85 -5.94
CA GLY A 389 -19.66 41.58 -6.13
C GLY A 389 -20.01 41.62 -7.63
N ILE A 390 -19.56 40.64 -8.44
CA ILE A 390 -20.04 40.49 -9.84
C ILE A 390 -20.25 39.01 -10.19
N ALA A 391 -21.52 38.68 -10.46
CA ALA A 391 -22.01 37.43 -11.06
C ALA A 391 -22.37 37.67 -12.56
N PRO A 392 -22.60 36.62 -13.37
CA PRO A 392 -22.13 36.51 -14.76
C PRO A 392 -23.18 36.81 -15.83
N PRO A 393 -22.81 36.90 -17.13
CA PRO A 393 -23.78 36.87 -18.20
C PRO A 393 -24.16 35.44 -18.61
N THR A 394 -25.47 35.27 -18.73
CA THR A 394 -26.20 34.20 -19.37
C THR A 394 -25.90 34.11 -20.87
N THR A 395 -25.79 32.90 -21.42
CA THR A 395 -26.11 32.66 -22.83
C THR A 395 -26.78 31.31 -22.98
N VAL A 396 -27.99 31.37 -23.53
CA VAL A 396 -28.86 30.25 -23.87
C VAL A 396 -28.49 29.79 -25.28
N LEU A 397 -28.26 28.50 -25.49
CA LEU A 397 -28.38 27.93 -26.83
C LEU A 397 -29.02 26.54 -26.80
N SER A 398 -30.05 26.45 -27.63
CA SER A 398 -30.95 25.33 -27.88
C SER A 398 -30.27 24.15 -28.58
N MET A 399 -30.77 22.95 -28.30
CA MET A 399 -30.45 21.67 -28.97
C MET A 399 -30.85 21.66 -30.47
N PRO A 400 -30.45 20.61 -31.22
CA PRO A 400 -31.32 19.44 -31.30
C PRO A 400 -30.60 18.08 -31.21
N SER A 401 -31.38 17.12 -30.69
CA SER A 401 -31.11 15.68 -30.65
C SER A 401 -31.15 15.04 -32.03
N THR A 402 -30.28 14.05 -32.24
CA THR A 402 -30.54 12.67 -32.72
C THR A 402 -29.33 12.17 -33.48
N LEU A 403 -28.70 11.08 -33.01
CA LEU A 403 -28.06 10.09 -33.87
C LEU A 403 -27.91 8.77 -33.11
N LEU A 404 -28.29 7.71 -33.80
CA LEU A 404 -28.48 6.35 -33.36
C LEU A 404 -27.17 5.69 -32.89
N VAL A 405 -27.29 4.85 -31.87
CA VAL A 405 -26.24 3.93 -31.41
C VAL A 405 -26.31 2.67 -32.27
N ASP A 406 -25.22 2.35 -32.96
CA ASP A 406 -25.00 1.07 -33.66
C ASP A 406 -24.02 0.23 -32.81
N PRO A 407 -24.39 -0.99 -32.34
CA PRO A 407 -23.52 -1.80 -31.50
C PRO A 407 -22.75 -2.81 -32.38
N ALA A 408 -21.50 -2.50 -32.70
CA ALA A 408 -20.57 -3.48 -33.25
C ALA A 408 -19.14 -3.22 -32.76
N THR A 409 -18.72 -4.02 -31.78
CA THR A 409 -17.33 -4.19 -31.37
C THR A 409 -16.55 -4.98 -32.43
N PRO A 410 -15.35 -4.54 -32.84
CA PRO A 410 -14.35 -5.44 -33.39
C PRO A 410 -13.18 -5.60 -32.41
N THR A 411 -12.90 -6.87 -32.10
CA THR A 411 -11.73 -7.40 -31.42
C THR A 411 -10.42 -6.90 -32.08
N PRO A 412 -9.36 -6.57 -31.32
CA PRO A 412 -8.05 -6.25 -31.90
C PRO A 412 -7.39 -7.50 -32.52
N PRO A 413 -6.76 -7.41 -33.70
CA PRO A 413 -6.05 -8.54 -34.30
C PRO A 413 -4.67 -8.75 -33.68
N ALA A 414 -4.28 -10.02 -33.54
CA ALA A 414 -2.94 -10.45 -33.14
C ALA A 414 -1.87 -10.06 -34.18
N PRO A 415 -0.65 -9.73 -33.76
CA PRO A 415 0.40 -9.33 -34.70
C PRO A 415 0.99 -10.55 -35.40
N THR A 416 0.72 -10.67 -36.71
CA THR A 416 1.47 -11.55 -37.61
C THR A 416 2.28 -10.68 -38.56
N GLY A 417 3.60 -10.65 -38.34
CA GLY A 417 4.56 -9.94 -39.19
C GLY A 417 5.65 -10.90 -39.66
N SER A 418 5.51 -11.39 -40.90
CA SER A 418 6.53 -12.18 -41.59
C SER A 418 7.62 -11.28 -42.16
N ARG A 419 8.84 -11.83 -42.19
CA ARG A 419 10.11 -11.23 -42.67
C ARG A 419 10.00 -10.52 -44.02
N ARG A 420 10.68 -9.37 -44.14
CA ARG A 420 11.36 -8.97 -45.38
C ARG A 420 12.67 -8.23 -45.09
N ASN A 421 13.73 -8.69 -45.76
CA ASN A 421 15.07 -8.12 -45.80
C ASN A 421 15.06 -6.69 -46.36
N GLY A 422 15.87 -5.83 -45.74
CA GLY A 422 16.21 -4.51 -46.27
C GLY A 422 17.37 -3.91 -45.48
N THR A 423 18.59 -4.11 -45.98
CA THR A 423 19.83 -3.48 -45.53
C THR A 423 19.79 -1.96 -45.64
N THR A 424 20.03 -1.23 -44.54
CA THR A 424 20.78 0.04 -44.59
C THR A 424 21.40 0.33 -43.21
N THR A 425 22.70 0.58 -43.23
CA THR A 425 23.57 0.89 -42.09
C THR A 425 23.54 2.37 -41.74
N THR A 426 23.40 2.71 -40.44
CA THR A 426 24.07 3.86 -39.80
C THR A 426 24.18 3.63 -38.28
N ASN A 427 25.37 3.91 -37.75
CA ASN A 427 25.81 3.73 -36.35
C ASN A 427 25.39 4.91 -35.46
N LEU A 428 25.06 4.64 -34.17
CA LEU A 428 25.64 5.20 -32.92
C LEU A 428 24.84 4.68 -31.68
N PRO A 429 25.35 4.73 -30.43
CA PRO A 429 25.70 3.54 -29.65
C PRO A 429 24.80 3.26 -28.43
N THR A 430 24.58 1.98 -28.15
CA THR A 430 23.95 1.47 -26.92
C THR A 430 25.00 1.14 -25.86
N VAL A 431 24.73 1.60 -24.63
CA VAL A 431 25.41 1.19 -23.39
C VAL A 431 24.91 -0.21 -22.98
N PRO A 432 25.75 -1.13 -22.50
CA PRO A 432 25.38 -2.53 -22.34
C PRO A 432 24.75 -2.84 -20.97
N THR A 433 23.63 -3.56 -21.02
CA THR A 433 23.10 -4.38 -19.92
C THR A 433 24.04 -5.56 -19.67
N ALA A 434 24.59 -5.64 -18.45
CA ALA A 434 25.44 -6.73 -18.02
C ALA A 434 24.57 -7.95 -17.63
N ALA A 435 24.53 -8.95 -18.51
CA ALA A 435 24.08 -10.29 -18.19
C ALA A 435 25.16 -11.03 -17.37
N GLY A 436 24.73 -11.65 -16.27
CA GLY A 436 25.57 -12.46 -15.39
C GLY A 436 26.21 -13.63 -16.12
N SER A 437 27.54 -13.69 -16.06
CA SER A 437 28.33 -14.81 -16.55
C SER A 437 28.28 -15.96 -15.55
N ARG A 438 27.76 -17.12 -15.98
CA ARG A 438 27.99 -18.41 -15.33
C ARG A 438 29.49 -18.72 -15.39
N VAL A 439 30.11 -18.89 -14.23
CA VAL A 439 31.45 -19.46 -14.11
C VAL A 439 31.31 -20.98 -14.14
N GLU A 440 31.78 -21.61 -15.22
CA GLU A 440 32.11 -23.03 -15.24
C GLU A 440 33.36 -23.25 -14.35
N MET A 441 33.21 -23.97 -13.25
CA MET A 441 34.33 -24.52 -12.50
C MET A 441 34.91 -25.72 -13.26
N GLY A 442 36.05 -25.51 -13.92
CA GLY A 442 36.92 -26.58 -14.39
C GLY A 442 37.53 -27.33 -13.21
N GLY A 443 36.99 -28.50 -12.91
CA GLY A 443 37.61 -29.46 -12.00
C GLY A 443 38.71 -30.24 -12.72
N THR A 444 39.95 -30.16 -12.22
CA THR A 444 41.03 -31.08 -12.59
C THR A 444 41.64 -31.62 -11.30
N LEU A 445 41.36 -32.87 -10.96
CA LEU A 445 42.05 -33.63 -9.92
C LEU A 445 42.08 -35.12 -10.31
N ILE A 446 43.17 -35.46 -10.99
CA ILE A 446 44.03 -36.64 -10.83
C ILE A 446 43.33 -37.92 -10.33
N GLY A 447 43.06 -38.84 -11.27
CA GLY A 447 42.78 -40.24 -10.99
C GLY A 447 44.07 -41.07 -10.97
N LEU A 448 44.28 -41.78 -9.86
CA LEU A 448 45.31 -42.81 -9.67
C LEU A 448 44.91 -44.14 -10.33
N GLY A 449 45.93 -44.87 -10.80
CA GLY A 449 45.91 -46.29 -11.19
C GLY A 449 46.91 -46.51 -12.32
N PHE A 450 47.85 -47.45 -12.35
CA PHE A 450 48.09 -48.71 -11.65
C PHE A 450 49.54 -49.11 -12.01
N LEU A 451 50.35 -49.68 -11.10
CA LEU A 451 51.10 -50.91 -11.41
C LEU A 451 51.77 -51.53 -10.17
N CYS A 452 51.68 -52.85 -10.13
CA CYS A 452 52.07 -53.77 -9.07
C CYS A 452 53.56 -54.17 -9.09
N ALA A 453 53.97 -54.67 -7.92
CA ALA A 453 54.79 -55.86 -7.66
C ALA A 453 56.33 -55.78 -7.62
N MET A 454 56.81 -55.96 -6.38
CA MET A 454 57.71 -57.02 -5.90
C MET A 454 59.05 -57.26 -6.62
N LEU A 455 60.09 -57.04 -5.81
CA LEU A 455 61.23 -57.94 -5.52
C LEU A 455 62.07 -58.48 -6.70
N LEU A 456 63.37 -58.13 -6.57
CA LEU A 456 64.59 -58.62 -7.24
C LEU A 456 65.06 -57.83 -8.45
#